data_AF-A0A817RBW6-F1
#
_entry.id   AF-A0A817RBW6-F1
#
_cell.length_a   1.000
_cell.length_b   1.000
_cell.length_c   1.000
_cell.angle_alpha   90.00
_cell.angle_beta   90.00
_cell.angle_gamma   90.00
#
_symmetry.space_group_name_H-M   'P 1'
#
loop_
_entity.id
_entity.type
_entity.pdbx_description
1 polymer ?
#
loop_
_entity_poly.entity_id
_entity_poly.type
_entity_poly.pdbx_seq_one_letter_code
_entity_poly.pdbx_strand_id
1 'polypeptide(L)'
;VGITSYGKGCAVAGNSGVYTRLAYYYEWIQSIITILTAEIFSCNNISISCGCGYNNVLLTPSRIVGGEDAAEGSWSMAVSLRFAGTSHRCGGTLLSESFILTAAHCVATLSIGSGLSLTVAAGMTNRSDPRQIIREVDQIYVHPKYTTQTRDYRHDIAVLHVKNPFEYTSNTRFTKSCIRRIDPPSLTIHYPRNGSRLVVIGWGLLRSNGFYLPEMLQQIQVYTIDNDHPACAESIFDSQVQFCAGLIQGGKG
;
A
#
# COMPACT_ATOMS: atom_id res chain seq x y z
N VAL A 1 6.28 3.93 3.39
CA VAL A 1 5.16 3.19 2.77
C VAL A 1 5.18 1.75 3.25
N GLY A 2 4.01 1.15 3.37
CA GLY A 2 3.80 -0.25 3.74
C GLY A 2 2.57 -0.78 3.02
N ILE A 3 2.44 -2.10 2.90
CA ILE A 3 1.26 -2.75 2.32
C ILE A 3 0.49 -3.38 3.47
N THR A 4 -0.80 -3.05 3.57
CA THR A 4 -1.72 -3.78 4.46
C THR A 4 -1.95 -5.17 3.88
N SER A 5 -1.56 -6.21 4.62
CA SER A 5 -1.73 -7.60 4.20
C SER A 5 -3.10 -8.12 4.64
N TYR A 6 -3.40 -8.08 5.93
CA TYR A 6 -4.71 -8.44 6.48
C TYR A 6 -4.89 -7.90 7.91
N GLY A 7 -6.10 -8.05 8.46
CA GLY A 7 -6.39 -7.80 9.87
C GLY A 7 -7.53 -8.68 10.35
N LYS A 8 -7.58 -8.99 11.64
CA LYS A 8 -8.69 -9.73 12.25
C LYS A 8 -9.83 -8.76 12.59
N GLY A 9 -10.71 -8.50 11.62
CA GLY A 9 -11.81 -7.53 11.77
C GLY A 9 -11.33 -6.07 11.77
N CYS A 10 -12.10 -5.19 11.15
CA CYS A 10 -11.76 -3.77 11.07
C CYS A 10 -12.08 -3.08 12.39
N ALA A 11 -11.11 -2.36 12.94
CA ALA A 11 -11.28 -1.56 14.16
C ALA A 11 -11.73 -2.33 15.42
N VAL A 12 -11.45 -3.64 15.51
CA VAL A 12 -11.81 -4.45 16.69
C VAL A 12 -10.76 -4.27 17.80
N ALA A 13 -11.21 -4.05 19.04
CA ALA A 13 -10.32 -3.95 20.19
C ALA A 13 -9.52 -5.24 20.41
N GLY A 14 -8.25 -5.10 20.77
CA GLY A 14 -7.33 -6.22 20.94
C GLY A 14 -6.78 -6.80 19.63
N ASN A 15 -7.27 -6.39 18.46
CA ASN A 15 -6.74 -6.83 17.16
C ASN A 15 -5.82 -5.78 16.55
N SER A 16 -4.90 -6.23 15.71
CA SER A 16 -3.98 -5.38 14.95
C SER A 16 -4.07 -5.67 13.45
N GLY A 17 -3.71 -4.66 12.65
CA GLY A 17 -3.43 -4.88 11.24
C GLY A 17 -2.04 -5.50 11.10
N VAL A 18 -1.91 -6.44 10.17
CA VAL A 18 -0.65 -7.06 9.76
C VAL A 18 -0.22 -6.46 8.43
N TYR A 19 1.03 -6.01 8.40
CA TYR A 19 1.60 -5.25 7.29
C TYR A 19 2.89 -5.90 6.80
N THR A 20 3.14 -5.82 5.50
CA THR A 20 4.34 -6.38 4.87
C THR A 20 5.57 -5.49 5.12
N ARG A 21 6.70 -6.10 5.51
CA ARG A 21 7.99 -5.42 5.72
C ARG A 21 8.69 -5.11 4.41
N LEU A 22 8.41 -3.97 3.80
CA LEU A 22 8.93 -3.63 2.45
C LEU A 22 10.45 -3.65 2.32
N ALA A 23 11.18 -3.28 3.38
CA ALA A 23 12.65 -3.28 3.34
C ALA A 23 13.22 -4.68 3.09
N TYR A 24 12.55 -5.74 3.56
CA TYR A 24 12.94 -7.13 3.29
C TYR A 24 12.86 -7.46 1.79
N TYR A 25 11.91 -6.85 1.08
CA TYR A 25 11.65 -7.10 -0.34
C TYR A 25 12.36 -6.12 -1.27
N TYR A 26 13.21 -5.23 -0.75
CA TYR A 26 13.83 -4.17 -1.56
C TYR A 26 14.51 -4.72 -2.80
N GLU A 27 15.39 -5.72 -2.65
CA GLU A 27 16.13 -6.31 -3.76
C GLU A 27 15.22 -6.99 -4.79
N TRP A 28 14.15 -7.67 -4.34
CA TRP A 28 13.18 -8.28 -5.25
C TRP A 28 12.39 -7.22 -6.03
N ILE A 29 11.92 -6.15 -5.35
CA ILE A 29 11.23 -5.04 -6.01
C ILE A 29 12.16 -4.37 -7.02
N GLN A 30 13.41 -4.10 -6.64
CA GLN A 30 14.40 -3.52 -7.54
C GLN A 30 14.70 -4.42 -8.73
N SER A 31 14.80 -5.75 -8.54
CA SER A 31 14.99 -6.65 -9.68
C SER A 31 13.88 -6.49 -10.72
N ILE A 32 12.62 -6.29 -10.31
CA ILE A 32 11.51 -6.09 -11.26
C ILE A 32 11.61 -4.72 -11.94
N ILE A 33 11.83 -3.67 -11.16
CA ILE A 33 11.88 -2.28 -11.68
C ILE A 33 13.08 -2.11 -12.61
N THR A 34 14.26 -2.61 -12.23
CA THR A 34 15.52 -2.47 -12.97
C THR A 34 15.62 -3.41 -14.18
N ILE A 35 15.06 -4.64 -14.12
CA ILE A 35 15.05 -5.56 -15.28
C ILE A 35 14.26 -4.98 -16.48
N LEU A 36 13.30 -4.08 -16.22
CA LEU A 36 12.43 -3.48 -17.23
C LEU A 36 12.83 -2.04 -17.61
N THR A 37 13.85 -1.47 -16.96
CA THR A 37 14.34 -0.10 -17.20
C THR A 37 15.82 -0.13 -17.57
N ALA A 38 16.18 -0.83 -18.66
CA ALA A 38 17.51 -0.79 -19.26
C ALA A 38 17.88 0.59 -19.87
N GLU A 39 17.34 1.68 -19.32
CA GLU A 39 17.89 3.03 -19.43
C GLU A 39 18.38 3.44 -18.05
N ILE A 40 19.69 3.64 -17.95
CA ILE A 40 20.42 4.03 -16.75
C ILE A 40 19.77 5.29 -16.14
N PHE A 41 18.98 5.14 -15.08
CA PHE A 41 18.56 6.26 -14.26
C PHE A 41 19.68 6.65 -13.31
N SER A 42 20.37 7.73 -13.65
CA SER A 42 21.30 8.40 -12.74
C SER A 42 20.48 9.16 -11.69
N CYS A 43 20.59 8.75 -10.42
CA CYS A 43 20.01 9.48 -9.29
C CYS A 43 20.74 10.82 -9.11
N ASN A 44 20.29 11.87 -9.79
CA ASN A 44 20.70 13.23 -9.44
C ASN A 44 20.05 13.63 -8.10
N ASN A 45 20.89 13.76 -7.07
CA ASN A 45 20.53 14.15 -5.70
C ASN A 45 20.02 15.61 -5.55
N ILE A 46 19.55 16.25 -6.62
CA ILE A 46 19.05 17.63 -6.61
C ILE A 46 17.53 17.69 -6.91
N SER A 47 16.87 16.57 -7.25
CA SER A 47 15.46 16.56 -7.65
C SER A 47 14.69 15.29 -7.23
N ILE A 48 14.79 14.87 -5.97
CA ILE A 48 14.03 13.71 -5.48
C ILE A 48 12.66 14.17 -4.94
N SER A 49 11.63 14.12 -5.77
CA SER A 49 10.22 14.33 -5.37
C SER A 49 9.50 12.98 -5.22
N CYS A 50 10.03 12.06 -4.41
CA CYS A 50 9.26 10.89 -3.98
C CYS A 50 8.94 10.97 -2.48
N GLY A 51 7.80 10.43 -2.07
CA GLY A 51 7.42 10.31 -0.66
C GLY A 51 6.64 11.49 -0.06
N CYS A 52 6.47 12.60 -0.78
CA CYS A 52 5.63 13.73 -0.35
C CYS A 52 4.34 13.78 -1.18
N GLY A 53 3.20 14.01 -0.54
CA GLY A 53 1.98 14.42 -1.23
C GLY A 53 2.14 15.82 -1.85
N TYR A 54 1.33 16.15 -2.85
CA TYR A 54 1.35 17.50 -3.43
C TYR A 54 0.69 18.56 -2.54
N ASN A 55 -0.03 18.14 -1.49
CA ASN A 55 -0.54 18.99 -0.42
C ASN A 55 -0.09 18.48 0.96
N ASN A 56 -0.13 19.35 1.95
CA ASN A 56 0.20 19.01 3.34
C ASN A 56 -0.80 18.00 3.91
N VAL A 57 -0.28 17.02 4.68
CA VAL A 57 -1.09 16.09 5.45
C VAL A 57 -1.58 16.78 6.72
N LEU A 58 -2.90 16.93 6.87
CA LEU A 58 -3.53 17.39 8.10
C LEU A 58 -4.14 16.17 8.81
N LEU A 59 -3.59 15.79 9.96
CA LEU A 59 -4.15 14.72 10.80
C LEU A 59 -4.82 15.36 12.01
N THR A 60 -6.11 15.13 12.23
CA THR A 60 -6.71 15.58 13.49
C THR A 60 -6.32 14.62 14.62
N PRO A 61 -5.83 15.13 15.77
CA PRO A 61 -5.48 14.28 16.93
C PRO A 61 -6.72 13.60 17.57
N SER A 62 -7.92 13.92 17.08
CA SER A 62 -9.16 13.60 17.75
C SER A 62 -9.54 12.12 17.62
N ARG A 63 -10.32 11.65 18.59
CA ARG A 63 -10.65 10.25 18.87
C ARG A 63 -11.67 9.68 17.87
N ILE A 64 -11.43 9.81 16.56
CA ILE A 64 -12.37 9.33 15.54
C ILE A 64 -12.16 7.83 15.29
N VAL A 65 -13.24 7.09 15.50
CA VAL A 65 -13.39 5.67 15.20
C VAL A 65 -13.67 5.53 13.70
N GLY A 66 -12.92 4.69 12.98
CA GLY A 66 -13.10 4.45 11.55
C GLY A 66 -12.28 5.31 10.58
N GLY A 67 -11.40 6.19 11.08
CA GLY A 67 -10.57 7.07 10.24
C GLY A 67 -11.21 8.45 10.00
N GLU A 68 -10.51 9.31 9.27
CA GLU A 68 -11.01 10.60 8.82
C GLU A 68 -10.79 10.76 7.31
N ASP A 69 -11.61 11.59 6.67
CA ASP A 69 -11.41 11.97 5.27
C ASP A 69 -10.03 12.62 5.10
N ALA A 70 -9.24 12.09 4.18
CA ALA A 70 -7.99 12.72 3.78
C ALA A 70 -8.30 13.97 2.96
N ALA A 71 -7.58 15.06 3.24
CA ALA A 71 -7.64 16.25 2.40
C ALA A 71 -7.09 15.95 1.00
N GLU A 72 -7.65 16.60 -0.03
CA GLU A 72 -7.26 16.41 -1.42
C GLU A 72 -5.74 16.57 -1.57
N GLY A 73 -5.09 15.55 -2.12
CA GLY A 73 -3.65 15.57 -2.40
C GLY A 73 -2.72 15.25 -1.25
N SER A 74 -3.23 14.96 -0.05
CA SER A 74 -2.40 14.56 1.09
C SER A 74 -1.59 13.29 0.82
N TRP A 75 -2.18 12.35 0.08
CA TRP A 75 -1.62 11.02 -0.19
C TRP A 75 -1.60 10.70 -1.68
N SER A 76 -0.93 11.54 -2.46
CA SER A 76 -0.95 11.49 -3.92
C SER A 76 -0.28 10.25 -4.54
N MET A 77 0.36 9.42 -3.73
CA MET A 77 0.91 8.12 -4.15
C MET A 77 -0.11 6.98 -4.08
N ALA A 78 -1.26 7.19 -3.43
CA ALA A 78 -2.30 6.18 -3.30
C ALA A 78 -2.99 5.94 -4.64
N VAL A 79 -3.18 4.67 -4.99
CA VAL A 79 -3.90 4.26 -6.19
C VAL A 79 -5.01 3.27 -5.88
N SER A 80 -5.99 3.18 -6.78
CA SER A 80 -7.14 2.29 -6.69
C SER A 80 -7.05 1.23 -7.77
N LEU A 81 -6.98 -0.04 -7.36
CA LEU A 81 -7.04 -1.19 -8.25
C LEU A 81 -8.50 -1.55 -8.52
N ARG A 82 -8.84 -1.69 -9.80
CA ARG A 82 -10.19 -1.95 -10.29
C ARG A 82 -10.19 -3.16 -11.23
N PHE A 83 -11.11 -4.10 -11.01
CA PHE A 83 -11.30 -5.27 -11.86
C PHE A 83 -12.44 -5.05 -12.84
N ALA A 84 -12.28 -5.59 -14.05
CA ALA A 84 -13.21 -5.43 -15.18
C ALA A 84 -13.53 -3.95 -15.50
N GLY A 85 -12.62 -3.02 -15.20
CA GLY A 85 -12.84 -1.58 -15.38
C GLY A 85 -13.91 -0.97 -14.44
N THR A 86 -14.36 -1.71 -13.42
CA THR A 86 -15.48 -1.31 -12.54
C THR A 86 -15.03 -0.80 -11.17
N SER A 87 -15.56 -1.36 -10.09
CA SER A 87 -15.45 -0.86 -8.72
C SER A 87 -14.06 -1.07 -8.12
N HIS A 88 -13.76 -0.27 -7.09
CA HIS A 88 -12.55 -0.41 -6.29
C HIS A 88 -12.50 -1.78 -5.60
N ARG A 89 -11.34 -2.42 -5.66
CA ARG A 89 -11.13 -3.75 -5.07
C ARG A 89 -9.99 -3.75 -4.08
N CYS A 90 -8.88 -3.14 -4.44
CA CYS A 90 -7.70 -3.04 -3.59
C CYS A 90 -7.01 -1.68 -3.72
N GLY A 91 -6.24 -1.32 -2.71
CA GLY A 91 -5.30 -0.21 -2.78
C GLY A 91 -3.97 -0.60 -3.44
N GLY A 92 -3.22 0.39 -3.85
CA GLY A 92 -1.81 0.25 -4.22
C GLY A 92 -1.05 1.54 -3.95
N THR A 93 0.25 1.51 -4.24
CA THR A 93 1.12 2.68 -4.17
C THR A 93 1.93 2.84 -5.44
N LEU A 94 1.96 4.05 -5.99
CA LEU A 94 2.79 4.39 -7.14
C LEU A 94 4.28 4.40 -6.76
N LEU A 95 5.10 3.57 -7.40
CA LEU A 95 6.55 3.52 -7.20
C LEU A 95 7.30 4.30 -8.29
N SER A 96 6.79 4.27 -9.52
CA SER A 96 7.32 5.01 -10.66
C SER A 96 6.20 5.42 -11.63
N GLU A 97 6.56 5.93 -12.80
CA GLU A 97 5.66 6.14 -13.94
C GLU A 97 4.91 4.86 -14.33
N SER A 98 5.52 3.68 -14.16
CA SER A 98 4.96 2.42 -14.69
C SER A 98 4.75 1.34 -13.63
N PHE A 99 5.32 1.50 -12.43
CA PHE A 99 5.28 0.46 -11.40
C PHE A 99 4.39 0.82 -10.22
N ILE A 100 3.50 -0.12 -9.86
CA ILE A 100 2.60 -0.03 -8.72
C ILE A 100 2.91 -1.15 -7.75
N LEU A 101 3.01 -0.83 -6.47
CA LEU A 101 3.11 -1.77 -5.38
C LEU A 101 1.73 -2.12 -4.83
N THR A 102 1.44 -3.40 -4.61
CA THR A 102 0.20 -3.85 -3.96
C THR A 102 0.40 -5.19 -3.24
N ALA A 103 -0.65 -5.70 -2.60
CA ALA A 103 -0.64 -7.01 -1.96
C ALA A 103 -0.81 -8.13 -3.01
N ALA A 104 -0.17 -9.27 -2.79
CA ALA A 104 -0.31 -10.43 -3.67
C ALA A 104 -1.74 -10.99 -3.63
N HIS A 105 -2.39 -11.01 -2.46
CA HIS A 105 -3.75 -11.52 -2.32
C HIS A 105 -4.77 -10.77 -3.20
N CYS A 106 -4.47 -9.52 -3.56
CA CYS A 106 -5.32 -8.74 -4.46
C CYS A 106 -5.28 -9.26 -5.90
N VAL A 107 -4.18 -9.86 -6.35
CA VAL A 107 -3.91 -10.12 -7.77
C VAL A 107 -3.46 -11.54 -8.10
N ALA A 108 -3.13 -12.37 -7.11
CA ALA A 108 -2.53 -13.69 -7.31
C ALA A 108 -3.42 -14.72 -8.02
N THR A 109 -4.73 -14.50 -8.04
CA THR A 109 -5.69 -15.35 -8.76
C THR A 109 -6.03 -14.79 -10.14
N LEU A 110 -5.39 -13.70 -10.56
CA LEU A 110 -5.64 -13.06 -11.85
C LEU A 110 -4.59 -13.50 -12.86
N SER A 111 -5.04 -13.80 -14.07
CA SER A 111 -4.17 -14.05 -15.22
C SER A 111 -4.41 -12.98 -16.27
N ILE A 112 -3.39 -12.20 -16.61
CA ILE A 112 -3.46 -11.25 -17.73
C ILE A 112 -3.75 -12.04 -19.01
N GLY A 113 -4.70 -11.56 -19.82
CA GLY A 113 -5.16 -12.26 -21.04
C GLY A 113 -6.35 -13.22 -20.85
N SER A 114 -6.81 -13.44 -19.62
CA SER A 114 -8.02 -14.25 -19.34
C SER A 114 -9.36 -13.54 -19.62
N GLY A 115 -9.32 -12.34 -20.23
CA GLY A 115 -10.50 -11.48 -20.45
C GLY A 115 -10.86 -10.57 -19.26
N LEU A 116 -10.22 -10.74 -18.10
CA LEU A 116 -10.36 -9.84 -16.95
C LEU A 116 -9.38 -8.66 -17.07
N SER A 117 -9.90 -7.46 -17.30
CA SER A 117 -9.10 -6.23 -17.31
C SER A 117 -8.81 -5.75 -15.89
N LEU A 118 -7.53 -5.56 -15.54
CA LEU A 118 -7.10 -4.88 -14.33
C LEU A 118 -6.64 -3.47 -14.68
N THR A 119 -7.18 -2.48 -13.98
CA THR A 119 -6.80 -1.08 -14.15
C THR A 119 -6.39 -0.45 -12.82
N VAL A 120 -5.48 0.52 -12.92
CA VAL A 120 -5.02 1.38 -11.84
C VAL A 120 -5.59 2.78 -12.07
N ALA A 121 -6.33 3.32 -11.10
CA ALA A 121 -6.68 4.73 -11.07
C ALA A 121 -5.76 5.49 -10.10
N ALA A 122 -5.23 6.63 -10.54
CA ALA A 122 -4.35 7.51 -9.76
C ALA A 122 -4.79 8.98 -9.84
N GLY A 123 -4.29 9.80 -8.92
CA GLY A 123 -4.54 11.26 -8.91
C GLY A 123 -5.90 11.66 -8.37
N MET A 124 -6.45 10.90 -7.43
CA MET A 124 -7.79 11.11 -6.88
C MET A 124 -7.82 10.89 -5.38
N THR A 125 -8.63 11.71 -4.69
CA THR A 125 -8.97 11.51 -3.27
C THR A 125 -10.39 10.93 -3.15
N ASN A 126 -11.32 11.39 -3.98
CA ASN A 126 -12.61 10.74 -4.20
C ASN A 126 -12.51 9.72 -5.35
N ARG A 127 -12.95 8.48 -5.16
CA ARG A 127 -12.89 7.41 -6.19
C ARG A 127 -13.70 7.74 -7.46
N SER A 128 -14.66 8.64 -7.36
CA SER A 128 -15.52 9.10 -8.46
C SER A 128 -14.99 10.37 -9.14
N ASP A 129 -13.82 10.90 -8.76
CA ASP A 129 -13.26 12.11 -9.38
C ASP A 129 -13.03 11.89 -10.89
N PRO A 130 -13.70 12.65 -11.78
CA PRO A 130 -13.58 12.48 -13.23
C PRO A 130 -12.18 12.84 -13.75
N ARG A 131 -11.39 13.58 -12.97
CA ARG A 131 -10.03 14.00 -13.33
C ARG A 131 -8.97 12.92 -13.00
N GLN A 132 -9.39 11.74 -12.53
CA GLN A 132 -8.49 10.61 -12.26
C GLN A 132 -7.85 10.09 -13.54
N ILE A 133 -6.61 9.60 -13.43
CA ILE A 133 -5.91 8.98 -14.55
C ILE A 133 -5.96 7.46 -14.40
N ILE A 134 -6.50 6.78 -15.41
CA ILE A 134 -6.65 5.33 -15.43
C ILE A 134 -5.61 4.72 -16.38
N ARG A 135 -4.98 3.64 -15.94
CA ARG A 135 -4.02 2.85 -16.72
C ARG A 135 -4.35 1.37 -16.65
N GLU A 136 -4.19 0.69 -17.78
CA GLU A 136 -4.32 -0.76 -17.88
C GLU A 136 -3.04 -1.43 -17.37
N VAL A 137 -3.19 -2.52 -16.62
CA VAL A 137 -2.09 -3.38 -16.17
C VAL A 137 -1.83 -4.45 -17.22
N ASP A 138 -0.60 -4.54 -17.70
CA ASP A 138 -0.16 -5.53 -18.69
C ASP A 138 0.76 -6.62 -18.09
N GLN A 139 1.36 -6.38 -16.92
CA GLN A 139 2.14 -7.41 -16.21
C GLN A 139 1.88 -7.39 -14.70
N ILE A 140 1.85 -8.58 -14.11
CA ILE A 140 1.68 -8.82 -12.67
C ILE A 140 2.85 -9.67 -12.17
N TYR A 141 3.61 -9.14 -11.24
CA TYR A 141 4.73 -9.81 -10.58
C TYR A 141 4.35 -10.14 -9.14
N VAL A 142 3.81 -11.33 -8.91
CA VAL A 142 3.57 -11.86 -7.57
C VAL A 142 4.88 -12.39 -6.99
N HIS A 143 5.15 -12.13 -5.72
CA HIS A 143 6.35 -12.66 -5.09
C HIS A 143 6.36 -14.21 -5.15
N PRO A 144 7.45 -14.86 -5.59
CA PRO A 144 7.45 -16.30 -5.89
C PRO A 144 7.22 -17.20 -4.68
N LYS A 145 7.40 -16.67 -3.46
CA LYS A 145 7.12 -17.37 -2.20
C LYS A 145 5.69 -17.16 -1.68
N TYR A 146 4.86 -16.34 -2.33
CA TYR A 146 3.45 -16.20 -1.96
C TYR A 146 2.67 -17.44 -2.40
N THR A 147 1.73 -17.90 -1.57
CA THR A 147 0.88 -19.06 -1.88
C THR A 147 -0.59 -18.72 -1.69
N THR A 148 -1.42 -19.18 -2.63
CA THR A 148 -2.89 -19.07 -2.56
C THR A 148 -3.55 -20.30 -1.94
N GLN A 149 -2.77 -21.36 -1.68
CA GLN A 149 -3.30 -22.68 -1.28
C GLN A 149 -3.64 -22.76 0.21
N THR A 150 -3.07 -21.86 1.02
CA THR A 150 -3.23 -21.81 2.47
C THR A 150 -3.68 -20.41 2.89
N ARG A 151 -4.25 -20.25 4.09
CA ARG A 151 -4.46 -18.93 4.73
C ARG A 151 -3.15 -18.31 5.24
N ASP A 152 -2.06 -18.54 4.52
CA ASP A 152 -0.73 -18.06 4.84
C ASP A 152 -0.49 -16.77 4.07
N TYR A 153 -0.46 -15.66 4.79
CA TYR A 153 -0.24 -14.33 4.20
C TYR A 153 1.24 -13.91 4.23
N ARG A 154 2.18 -14.85 4.41
CA ARG A 154 3.60 -14.58 4.20
C ARG A 154 3.85 -14.22 2.74
N HIS A 155 4.78 -13.29 2.52
CA HIS A 155 5.14 -12.82 1.18
C HIS A 155 3.99 -12.21 0.39
N ASP A 156 3.00 -11.63 1.08
CA ASP A 156 1.85 -10.96 0.49
C ASP A 156 2.24 -9.60 -0.13
N ILE A 157 2.89 -9.67 -1.28
CA ILE A 157 3.40 -8.53 -2.04
C ILE A 157 3.44 -8.85 -3.53
N ALA A 158 3.00 -7.87 -4.33
CA ALA A 158 3.07 -7.91 -5.78
C ALA A 158 3.46 -6.53 -6.34
N VAL A 159 4.12 -6.55 -7.49
CA VAL A 159 4.41 -5.37 -8.30
C VAL A 159 3.63 -5.47 -9.60
N LEU A 160 2.97 -4.41 -10.01
CA LEU A 160 2.25 -4.33 -11.28
C LEU A 160 3.01 -3.40 -12.23
N HIS A 161 3.03 -3.76 -13.51
CA HIS A 161 3.43 -2.86 -14.59
C HIS A 161 2.17 -2.37 -15.31
N VAL A 162 2.12 -1.07 -15.62
CA VAL A 162 1.06 -0.51 -16.47
C VAL A 162 1.54 -0.35 -17.90
N LYS A 163 0.64 -0.66 -18.84
CA LYS A 163 0.91 -0.62 -20.28
C LYS A 163 1.36 0.75 -20.77
N ASN A 164 0.72 1.80 -20.27
CA ASN A 164 1.06 3.18 -20.58
C ASN A 164 1.55 3.88 -19.31
N PRO A 165 2.75 4.48 -19.30
CA PRO A 165 3.26 5.20 -18.14
C PRO A 165 2.37 6.37 -17.71
N PHE A 166 2.45 6.73 -16.42
CA PHE A 166 1.89 7.95 -15.88
C PHE A 166 2.80 9.14 -16.21
N GLU A 167 2.22 10.21 -16.72
CA GLU A 167 2.97 11.42 -17.11
C GLU A 167 2.96 12.46 -15.99
N TYR A 168 4.15 12.91 -15.59
CA TYR A 168 4.32 13.95 -14.58
C TYR A 168 4.43 15.32 -15.26
N THR A 169 3.40 16.13 -15.09
CA THR A 169 3.30 17.51 -15.59
C THR A 169 3.10 18.46 -14.41
N SER A 170 3.15 19.78 -14.65
CA SER A 170 2.89 20.79 -13.61
C SER A 170 1.50 20.69 -12.99
N ASN A 171 0.53 20.05 -13.66
CA ASN A 171 -0.85 19.91 -13.21
C ASN A 171 -1.16 18.51 -12.67
N THR A 172 -0.15 17.65 -12.54
CA THR A 172 -0.32 16.27 -12.07
C THR A 172 -0.69 16.24 -10.58
N ARG A 173 -1.67 15.41 -10.23
CA ARG A 173 -2.20 15.24 -8.86
C ARG A 173 -1.79 13.92 -8.21
N PHE A 174 -0.71 13.32 -8.69
CA PHE A 174 -0.13 12.10 -8.15
C PHE A 174 1.39 12.22 -8.04
N THR A 175 1.99 11.41 -7.16
CA THR A 175 3.42 11.41 -6.89
C THR A 175 3.91 9.99 -6.64
N LYS A 176 5.22 9.77 -6.71
CA LYS A 176 5.83 8.47 -6.41
C LYS A 176 6.09 8.35 -4.93
N SER A 177 6.02 7.14 -4.39
CA SER A 177 6.60 6.83 -3.09
C SER A 177 8.02 6.32 -3.24
N CYS A 178 8.89 6.71 -2.31
CA CYS A 178 10.18 6.04 -2.16
C CYS A 178 10.02 4.72 -1.39
N ILE A 179 10.91 3.76 -1.68
CA ILE A 179 11.16 2.59 -0.82
C ILE A 179 12.52 2.81 -0.19
N ARG A 180 12.61 2.69 1.14
CA ARG A 180 13.87 2.85 1.86
C ARG A 180 14.72 1.58 1.68
N ARG A 181 15.91 1.73 1.08
CA ARG A 181 16.99 0.74 1.15
C ARG A 181 17.58 0.74 2.56
N ILE A 182 17.90 -0.43 3.10
CA ILE A 182 18.64 -0.57 4.35
C ILE A 182 20.04 -1.08 4.00
N ASP A 183 21.05 -0.23 4.18
CA ASP A 183 22.46 -0.55 3.94
C ASP A 183 23.29 -0.38 5.23
N PRO A 184 24.16 -1.35 5.60
CA PRO A 184 24.22 -2.70 5.02
C PRO A 184 22.90 -3.44 5.28
N PRO A 185 22.62 -4.58 4.61
CA PRO A 185 21.54 -5.48 4.99
C PRO A 185 21.83 -6.03 6.40
N SER A 186 21.61 -5.22 7.43
CA SER A 186 21.68 -5.68 8.80
C SER A 186 20.49 -6.60 9.02
N LEU A 187 20.76 -7.82 9.46
CA LEU A 187 19.74 -8.77 9.91
C LEU A 187 18.81 -8.15 10.98
N THR A 188 19.31 -7.12 11.68
CA THR A 188 18.52 -6.16 12.44
C THR A 188 17.94 -5.10 11.51
N ILE A 189 16.87 -5.46 10.81
CA ILE A 189 16.03 -4.49 10.10
C ILE A 189 15.52 -3.48 11.15
N HIS A 190 16.01 -2.23 11.12
CA HIS A 190 15.46 -1.14 11.92
C HIS A 190 14.09 -0.74 11.35
N TYR A 191 13.14 -1.62 11.56
CA TYR A 191 11.73 -1.34 11.41
C TYR A 191 11.32 -0.30 12.47
N PRO A 192 10.27 0.51 12.23
CA PRO A 192 9.74 1.39 13.26
C PRO A 192 9.64 0.65 14.59
N ARG A 193 10.34 1.18 15.60
CA ARG A 193 10.38 0.65 16.98
C ARG A 193 8.97 0.58 17.52
N ASN A 194 8.70 -0.29 18.50
CA ASN A 194 7.41 -0.31 19.20
C ASN A 194 6.90 1.11 19.53
N GLY A 195 5.61 1.35 19.34
CA GLY A 195 5.01 2.66 19.56
C GLY A 195 5.35 3.72 18.51
N SER A 196 6.08 3.39 17.44
CA SER A 196 6.29 4.30 16.33
C SER A 196 4.97 4.65 15.66
N ARG A 197 4.77 5.95 15.45
CA ARG A 197 3.58 6.50 14.81
C ARG A 197 3.61 6.25 13.31
N LEU A 198 2.55 5.67 12.80
CA LEU A 198 2.31 5.42 11.37
C LEU A 198 0.97 6.01 10.95
N VAL A 199 0.80 6.19 9.64
CA VAL A 199 -0.50 6.53 9.05
C VAL A 199 -0.87 5.43 8.07
N VAL A 200 -2.09 4.93 8.23
CA VAL A 200 -2.72 3.99 7.31
C VAL A 200 -3.72 4.79 6.48
N ILE A 201 -3.74 4.52 5.18
CA ILE A 201 -4.62 5.19 4.23
C ILE A 201 -5.30 4.15 3.35
N GLY A 202 -6.52 4.46 2.88
CA GLY A 202 -7.18 3.61 1.90
C GLY A 202 -8.67 3.89 1.79
N TRP A 203 -9.31 3.13 0.90
CA TRP A 203 -10.76 3.12 0.71
C TRP A 203 -11.37 1.81 1.21
N GLY A 204 -10.75 1.18 2.21
CA GLY A 204 -11.21 -0.07 2.82
C GLY A 204 -12.45 0.14 3.70
N LEU A 205 -13.03 -0.97 4.17
CA LEU A 205 -14.14 -0.93 5.13
C LEU A 205 -13.70 -0.29 6.44
N LEU A 206 -14.52 0.63 6.97
CA LEU A 206 -14.22 1.37 8.21
C LEU A 206 -14.65 0.63 9.49
N ARG A 207 -15.38 -0.47 9.33
CA ARG A 207 -15.89 -1.31 10.43
C ARG A 207 -16.18 -2.72 9.90
N SER A 208 -16.01 -3.73 10.75
CA SER A 208 -16.15 -5.15 10.38
C SER A 208 -17.49 -5.49 9.71
N ASN A 209 -18.58 -4.81 10.09
CA ASN A 209 -19.93 -5.02 9.55
C ASN A 209 -20.33 -3.96 8.51
N GLY A 210 -19.35 -3.29 7.89
CA GLY A 210 -19.61 -2.33 6.83
C GLY A 210 -20.00 -3.01 5.52
N PHE A 211 -21.00 -2.46 4.84
CA PHE A 211 -21.43 -2.95 3.52
C PHE A 211 -20.92 -2.07 2.35
N TYR A 212 -20.41 -0.88 2.65
CA TYR A 212 -19.99 0.10 1.66
C TYR A 212 -18.56 0.57 1.93
N LEU A 213 -17.78 0.64 0.85
CA LEU A 213 -16.44 1.23 0.84
C LEU A 213 -16.58 2.76 0.75
N PRO A 214 -15.84 3.55 1.53
CA PRO A 214 -15.90 5.01 1.46
C PRO A 214 -15.50 5.51 0.07
N GLU A 215 -16.16 6.55 -0.43
CA GLU A 215 -15.77 7.20 -1.69
C GLU A 215 -14.53 8.09 -1.50
N MET A 216 -14.47 8.79 -0.38
CA MET A 216 -13.33 9.61 0.04
C MET A 216 -12.23 8.73 0.62
N LEU A 217 -10.98 9.04 0.26
CA LEU A 217 -9.81 8.39 0.83
C LEU A 217 -9.80 8.64 2.33
N GLN A 218 -9.64 7.58 3.11
CA GLN A 218 -9.55 7.66 4.55
C GLN A 218 -8.09 7.65 4.97
N GLN A 219 -7.80 8.31 6.09
CA GLN A 219 -6.52 8.25 6.77
C GLN A 219 -6.71 8.01 8.26
N ILE A 220 -5.75 7.33 8.88
CA ILE A 220 -5.82 7.03 10.31
C ILE A 220 -4.42 6.86 10.91
N GLN A 221 -4.20 7.50 12.05
CA GLN A 221 -2.98 7.31 12.81
C GLN A 221 -3.03 6.01 13.64
N VAL A 222 -1.99 5.18 13.51
CA VAL A 222 -1.80 3.95 14.26
C VAL A 222 -0.39 3.89 14.84
N TYR A 223 -0.14 2.93 15.72
CA TYR A 223 1.19 2.70 16.29
C TYR A 223 1.63 1.28 16.01
N THR A 224 2.92 1.10 15.74
CA THR A 224 3.51 -0.24 15.67
C THR A 224 3.38 -0.96 16.99
N ILE A 225 3.16 -2.26 16.93
CA ILE A 225 3.01 -3.16 18.07
C ILE A 225 4.11 -4.20 17.99
N ASP A 226 4.77 -4.48 19.11
CA ASP A 226 5.80 -5.53 19.17
C ASP A 226 5.23 -6.92 18.84
N ASN A 227 6.09 -7.77 18.29
CA ASN A 227 5.70 -9.10 17.82
C ASN A 227 5.29 -10.05 18.95
N ASP A 228 5.79 -9.83 20.17
CA ASP A 228 5.48 -10.62 21.37
C ASP A 228 4.18 -10.20 22.05
N HIS A 229 3.66 -9.01 21.73
CA HIS A 229 2.38 -8.56 22.25
C HIS A 229 1.25 -9.45 21.71
N PRO A 230 0.28 -9.91 22.55
CA PRO A 230 -0.77 -10.86 22.13
C PRO A 230 -1.54 -10.43 20.87
N ALA A 231 -1.90 -9.13 20.79
CA ALA A 231 -2.56 -8.54 19.63
C ALA A 231 -1.80 -8.72 18.30
N CYS A 232 -0.48 -8.92 18.34
CA CYS A 232 0.35 -9.20 17.18
C CYS A 232 0.72 -10.68 17.05
N ALA A 233 1.18 -11.31 18.14
CA ALA A 233 1.66 -12.70 18.17
C ALA A 233 0.62 -13.69 17.64
N GLU A 234 -0.66 -13.46 17.93
CA GLU A 234 -1.75 -14.33 17.46
C GLU A 234 -2.12 -14.11 15.99
N SER A 235 -1.68 -12.99 15.40
CA SER A 235 -2.04 -12.59 14.05
C SER A 235 -0.92 -12.86 13.07
N ILE A 236 0.34 -12.55 13.42
CA ILE A 236 1.49 -12.59 12.51
C ILE A 236 1.94 -14.04 12.20
N PHE A 237 2.39 -14.28 10.96
CA PHE A 237 2.95 -15.58 10.55
C PHE A 237 4.47 -15.60 10.60
N ASP A 238 5.12 -14.49 10.23
CA ASP A 238 6.58 -14.39 10.21
C ASP A 238 7.04 -12.95 10.46
N SER A 239 7.71 -12.74 11.59
CA SER A 239 8.20 -11.44 12.04
C SER A 239 9.34 -10.87 11.19
N GLN A 240 10.00 -11.66 10.34
CA GLN A 240 11.01 -11.17 9.41
C GLN A 240 10.39 -10.44 8.22
N VAL A 241 9.17 -10.82 7.83
CA VAL A 241 8.49 -10.29 6.64
C VAL A 241 7.21 -9.52 6.94
N GLN A 242 6.72 -9.58 8.17
CA GLN A 242 5.50 -8.90 8.62
C GLN A 242 5.72 -8.12 9.93
N PHE A 243 4.86 -7.15 10.20
CA PHE A 243 4.79 -6.45 11.47
C PHE A 243 3.35 -6.05 11.76
N CYS A 244 3.06 -5.72 13.01
CA CYS A 244 1.74 -5.28 13.41
C CYS A 244 1.69 -3.79 13.69
N ALA A 245 0.55 -3.17 13.38
CA ALA A 245 0.23 -1.84 13.84
C ALA A 245 -1.28 -1.70 14.07
N GLY A 246 -1.67 -0.82 14.98
CA GLY A 246 -3.06 -0.57 15.27
C GLY A 246 -3.24 0.30 16.51
N LEU A 247 -4.49 0.42 16.96
CA LEU A 247 -4.81 0.93 18.29
C LEU A 247 -5.37 -0.23 19.13
N ILE A 248 -4.68 -0.58 20.22
CA ILE A 248 -5.05 -1.72 21.08
C ILE A 248 -6.47 -1.58 21.63
N GLN A 249 -6.91 -0.35 21.91
CA GLN A 249 -8.27 -0.05 22.40
C GLN A 249 -9.37 -0.31 21.34
N GLY A 250 -9.00 -0.65 20.11
CA GLY A 250 -9.92 -0.79 18.99
C GLY A 250 -10.39 0.55 18.44
N GLY A 251 -11.45 0.51 17.65
CA GLY A 251 -12.03 1.68 17.01
C GLY A 251 -11.26 2.19 15.78
N LYS A 252 -10.05 1.69 15.51
CA LYS A 252 -9.19 2.16 14.40
C LYS A 252 -8.46 0.98 13.75
N GLY A 253 -8.69 0.72 12.46
CA GLY A 253 -8.04 -0.37 11.71
C GLY A 253 -8.41 -0.37 10.24
#